data_AF-A0A962LF15-F1
#
_entry.id   AF-A0A962LF15-F1
#
_cell.length_a   1.000
_cell.length_b   1.000
_cell.length_c   1.000
_cell.angle_alpha   90.00
_cell.angle_beta   90.00
_cell.angle_gamma   90.00
#
_symmetry.space_group_name_H-M   'P 1'
#
loop_
_entity.id
_entity.type
_entity.pdbx_description
1 polymer ?
#
loop_
_entity_poly.entity_id
_entity_poly.type
_entity_poly.pdbx_seq_one_letter_code
_entity_poly.pdbx_strand_id
1 'polypeptide(L)'
;MEQLQLDRLVEQLEGAFGEELPFSTGELSLGQVDVLRQVFGDDGYQSYLQDQVNRQIIRDFTINAVMLGFLPEQGVTGISAQVATREGRAALSLHMLMSSVEQAAELMGPQESEPLQKLKPGLKLPPYIKLIQG
;
A
#
# COMPACT_ATOMS: atom_id res chain seq x y z
N MET A 1 17.90 -18.40 7.37
CA MET A 1 16.90 -19.41 6.96
C MET A 1 15.55 -18.79 6.63
N GLU A 2 15.12 -17.71 7.30
CA GLU A 2 13.84 -17.03 7.03
C GLU A 2 13.75 -16.39 5.63
N GLN A 3 14.82 -15.79 5.11
CA GLN A 3 14.81 -15.13 3.79
C GLN A 3 14.55 -16.12 2.63
N LEU A 4 15.18 -17.30 2.66
CA LEU A 4 14.96 -18.39 1.70
C LEU A 4 13.53 -18.97 1.73
N GLN A 5 12.80 -18.78 2.84
CA GLN A 5 11.39 -19.20 2.94
C GLN A 5 10.46 -18.17 2.31
N LEU A 6 10.77 -16.88 2.45
CA LEU A 6 10.00 -15.80 1.83
C LEU A 6 10.13 -15.83 0.30
N ASP A 7 11.34 -16.03 -0.23
CA ASP A 7 11.57 -16.10 -1.67
C ASP A 7 10.79 -17.25 -2.32
N ARG A 8 10.75 -18.42 -1.66
CA ARG A 8 9.94 -19.57 -2.13
C ARG A 8 8.44 -19.29 -2.08
N LEU A 9 7.97 -18.55 -1.08
CA LEU A 9 6.57 -18.16 -0.99
C LEU A 9 6.19 -17.25 -2.15
N VAL A 10 7.06 -16.28 -2.48
CA VAL A 10 6.86 -15.40 -3.64
C VAL A 10 6.81 -16.21 -4.93
N GLU A 11 7.78 -17.09 -5.18
CA GLU A 11 7.79 -17.95 -6.37
C GLU A 11 6.53 -18.81 -6.49
N GLN A 12 6.02 -19.36 -5.37
CA GLN A 12 4.79 -20.14 -5.34
C GLN A 12 3.56 -19.30 -5.67
N LEU A 13 3.49 -18.06 -5.16
CA LEU A 13 2.40 -17.15 -5.45
C LEU A 13 2.41 -16.72 -6.92
N GLU A 14 3.57 -16.32 -7.44
CA GLU A 14 3.74 -15.95 -8.85
C GLU A 14 3.35 -17.11 -9.78
N GLY A 15 3.79 -18.33 -9.47
CA GLY A 15 3.41 -19.52 -10.22
C GLY A 15 1.91 -19.85 -10.17
N ALA A 16 1.21 -19.45 -9.10
CA ALA A 16 -0.23 -19.67 -8.95
C ALA A 16 -1.09 -18.66 -9.73
N PHE A 17 -0.58 -17.47 -10.04
CA PHE A 17 -1.30 -16.48 -10.86
C PHE A 17 -1.46 -16.91 -12.33
N GLY A 18 -0.64 -17.86 -12.79
CA GLY A 18 -0.66 -18.36 -14.17
C GLY A 18 0.32 -17.62 -15.08
N GLU A 19 0.18 -17.82 -16.39
CA GLU A 19 1.04 -17.13 -17.36
C GLU A 19 0.73 -15.63 -17.38
N GLU A 20 1.77 -14.81 -17.32
CA GLU A 20 1.65 -13.36 -17.44
C GLU A 20 1.06 -13.01 -18.81
N LEU A 21 0.03 -12.16 -18.80
CA LEU A 21 -0.61 -11.73 -20.03
C LEU A 21 0.37 -10.89 -20.87
N PRO A 22 0.41 -11.09 -22.20
CA PRO A 22 1.27 -10.28 -23.04
C PRO A 22 0.79 -8.82 -23.01
N PHE A 23 1.73 -7.89 -22.77
CA PHE A 23 1.43 -6.46 -22.73
C PHE A 23 1.02 -5.89 -24.11
N SER A 24 1.24 -6.64 -25.20
CA SER A 24 0.83 -6.29 -26.55
C SER A 24 0.28 -7.52 -27.29
N THR A 25 -0.68 -7.30 -28.17
CA THR A 25 -1.35 -8.37 -28.94
C THR A 25 -0.69 -8.64 -30.30
N GLY A 26 0.33 -7.86 -30.68
CA GLY A 26 1.03 -7.98 -31.96
C GLY A 26 2.53 -7.79 -31.82
N GLU A 27 3.28 -8.08 -32.89
CA GLU A 27 4.73 -7.93 -32.87
C GLU A 27 5.15 -6.46 -32.77
N LEU A 28 6.20 -6.22 -31.99
CA LEU A 28 6.78 -4.89 -31.82
C LEU A 28 8.01 -4.74 -32.70
N SER A 29 8.06 -3.62 -33.42
CA SER A 29 9.29 -3.20 -34.09
C SER A 29 10.38 -2.85 -33.07
N LEU A 30 11.64 -2.95 -33.49
CA LEU A 30 12.80 -2.59 -32.65
C LEU A 30 12.68 -1.17 -32.06
N GLY A 31 12.24 -0.20 -32.87
CA GLY A 31 12.05 1.17 -32.39
C GLY A 31 10.95 1.30 -31.32
N GLN A 32 9.90 0.49 -31.39
CA GLN A 32 8.87 0.46 -30.33
C GLN A 32 9.42 -0.15 -29.05
N VAL A 33 10.21 -1.22 -29.15
CA VAL A 33 10.86 -1.84 -27.98
C VAL A 33 11.79 -0.85 -27.28
N ASP A 34 12.58 -0.08 -28.02
CA ASP A 34 13.50 0.90 -27.43
C ASP A 34 12.76 2.01 -26.70
N VAL A 35 11.67 2.53 -27.30
CA VAL A 35 10.80 3.53 -26.64
C VAL A 35 10.15 2.96 -25.38
N LEU A 36 9.63 1.74 -25.43
CA LEU A 36 9.00 1.10 -24.28
C LEU A 36 10.00 0.84 -23.16
N ARG A 37 11.23 0.44 -23.47
CA ARG A 37 12.30 0.30 -22.47
C ARG A 37 12.61 1.62 -21.79
N GLN A 38 12.67 2.71 -22.55
CA GLN A 38 12.91 4.03 -21.99
C GLN A 38 11.76 4.47 -21.05
N VAL A 39 10.51 4.22 -21.44
CA VAL A 39 9.34 4.62 -20.63
C VAL A 39 9.17 3.72 -19.41
N PHE A 40 9.21 2.40 -19.58
CA PHE A 40 8.95 1.46 -18.49
C PHE A 40 10.13 1.26 -17.54
N GLY A 41 11.35 1.52 -18.01
CA GLY A 41 12.55 1.52 -17.18
C GLY A 41 12.74 2.81 -16.37
N ASP A 42 11.90 3.82 -16.56
CA ASP A 42 11.98 5.09 -15.85
C ASP A 42 11.42 4.99 -14.41
N ASP A 43 12.13 5.57 -13.45
CA ASP A 43 11.71 5.60 -12.04
C ASP A 43 10.38 6.35 -11.83
N GLY A 44 10.07 7.31 -12.71
CA GLY A 44 8.80 8.01 -12.74
C GLY A 44 7.64 7.09 -13.12
N TYR A 45 7.85 6.19 -14.08
CA TYR A 45 6.86 5.19 -14.44
C TYR A 45 6.63 4.16 -13.31
N GLN A 46 7.71 3.71 -12.66
CA GLN A 46 7.60 2.81 -11.50
C GLN A 46 6.84 3.47 -10.35
N SER A 47 7.15 4.75 -10.08
CA SER A 47 6.41 5.56 -9.10
C SER A 47 4.94 5.73 -9.45
N TYR A 48 4.63 5.94 -10.73
CA TYR A 48 3.27 6.02 -11.24
C TYR A 48 2.52 4.69 -11.03
N LEU A 49 3.11 3.56 -11.41
CA LEU A 49 2.52 2.23 -11.23
C LEU A 49 2.20 1.95 -9.76
N GLN A 50 3.14 2.24 -8.86
CA GLN A 50 2.92 2.07 -7.43
C GLN A 50 1.74 2.94 -6.92
N ASP A 51 1.62 4.18 -7.39
CA ASP A 51 0.49 5.04 -7.06
C ASP A 51 -0.84 4.48 -7.60
N GLN A 52 -0.84 3.91 -8.81
CA GLN A 52 -2.04 3.25 -9.37
C GLN A 52 -2.48 2.05 -8.54
N VAL A 53 -1.53 1.21 -8.08
CA VAL A 53 -1.84 0.08 -7.18
C VAL A 53 -2.45 0.58 -5.87
N ASN A 54 -1.90 1.63 -5.26
CA ASN A 54 -2.46 2.21 -4.04
C ASN A 54 -3.90 2.70 -4.25
N ARG A 55 -4.17 3.37 -5.37
CA ARG A 55 -5.54 3.81 -5.73
C ARG A 55 -6.49 2.64 -5.93
N GLN A 56 -6.02 1.57 -6.57
CA GLN A 56 -6.82 0.37 -6.79
C GLN A 56 -7.24 -0.26 -5.47
N ILE A 57 -6.29 -0.47 -4.55
CA ILE A 57 -6.55 -1.01 -3.22
C ILE A 57 -7.59 -0.15 -2.48
N ILE A 58 -7.38 1.17 -2.43
CA ILE A 58 -8.31 2.09 -1.74
C ILE A 58 -9.70 2.01 -2.34
N ARG A 59 -9.81 2.03 -3.68
CA ARG A 59 -11.08 1.96 -4.39
C ARG A 59 -11.81 0.65 -4.09
N ASP A 60 -11.14 -0.49 -4.25
CA ASP A 60 -11.77 -1.80 -4.08
C ASP A 60 -12.19 -2.02 -2.63
N PHE A 61 -11.33 -1.68 -1.68
CA PHE A 61 -11.65 -1.76 -0.25
C PHE A 61 -12.88 -0.91 0.09
N THR A 62 -12.90 0.35 -0.36
CA THR A 62 -13.98 1.29 -0.04
C THR A 62 -15.30 0.87 -0.68
N ILE A 63 -15.27 0.44 -1.95
CA ILE A 63 -16.46 -0.06 -2.64
C ILE A 63 -16.99 -1.31 -1.93
N ASN A 64 -16.12 -2.25 -1.59
CA ASN A 64 -16.52 -3.47 -0.86
C ASN A 64 -17.12 -3.14 0.50
N ALA A 65 -16.55 -2.18 1.25
CA ALA A 65 -17.08 -1.75 2.53
C ALA A 65 -18.49 -1.16 2.41
N VAL A 66 -18.73 -0.35 1.37
CA VAL A 66 -20.06 0.21 1.09
C VAL A 66 -21.05 -0.88 0.68
N MET A 67 -20.66 -1.72 -0.29
CA MET A 67 -21.50 -2.81 -0.80
C MET A 67 -21.91 -3.81 0.28
N LEU A 68 -21.02 -4.09 1.25
CA LEU A 68 -21.27 -5.00 2.36
C LEU A 68 -21.93 -4.32 3.57
N GLY A 69 -22.16 -3.00 3.51
CA GLY A 69 -22.82 -2.24 4.57
C GLY A 69 -21.95 -1.89 5.79
N PHE A 70 -20.63 -2.07 5.69
CA PHE A 70 -19.66 -1.68 6.73
C PHE A 70 -19.31 -0.20 6.70
N LEU A 71 -19.60 0.48 5.58
CA LEU A 71 -19.41 1.92 5.43
C LEU A 71 -20.63 2.55 4.74
N PRO A 72 -21.25 3.61 5.30
CA PRO A 72 -22.25 4.36 4.55
C PRO A 72 -21.60 5.12 3.39
N GLU A 73 -22.31 5.32 2.28
CA GLU A 73 -21.78 6.04 1.10
C GLU A 73 -21.18 7.41 1.45
N GLN A 74 -21.78 8.13 2.41
CA GLN A 74 -21.29 9.44 2.83
C GLN A 74 -19.94 9.34 3.58
N GLY A 75 -19.64 8.20 4.18
CA GLY A 75 -18.41 7.94 4.94
C GLY A 75 -17.16 7.92 4.06
N VAL A 76 -17.30 7.71 2.74
CA VAL A 76 -16.20 7.79 1.78
C VAL A 76 -15.56 9.18 1.74
N THR A 77 -16.34 10.23 2.03
CA THR A 77 -15.83 11.60 2.00
C THR A 77 -14.78 11.87 3.08
N GLY A 78 -14.74 11.06 4.15
CA GLY A 78 -13.83 11.21 5.30
C GLY A 78 -12.34 11.10 4.95
N ILE A 79 -11.98 10.37 3.89
CA ILE A 79 -10.58 10.16 3.49
C ILE A 79 -10.08 11.13 2.40
N SER A 80 -10.92 12.06 1.93
CA SER A 80 -10.61 12.92 0.77
C SER A 80 -9.30 13.69 0.93
N ALA A 81 -9.03 14.21 2.14
CA ALA A 81 -7.79 14.91 2.44
C ALA A 81 -6.57 13.98 2.45
N GLN A 82 -6.71 12.77 2.99
CA GLN A 82 -5.64 11.79 3.08
C GLN A 82 -5.26 11.25 1.70
N VAL A 83 -6.23 11.00 0.81
CA VAL A 83 -5.95 10.46 -0.53
C VAL A 83 -5.47 11.52 -1.52
N ALA A 84 -5.47 12.80 -1.14
CA ALA A 84 -4.99 13.89 -2.01
C ALA A 84 -3.48 13.77 -2.30
N THR A 85 -2.69 13.28 -1.34
CA THR A 85 -1.24 13.14 -1.48
C THR A 85 -0.83 11.70 -1.81
N ARG A 86 0.35 11.53 -2.44
CA ARG A 86 0.89 10.21 -2.75
C ARG A 86 1.19 9.42 -1.48
N GLU A 87 1.77 10.09 -0.50
CA GLU A 87 2.17 9.54 0.79
C GLU A 87 0.94 9.09 1.58
N GLY A 88 -0.12 9.90 1.59
CA GLY A 88 -1.37 9.56 2.26
C GLY A 88 -2.08 8.37 1.60
N ARG A 89 -2.05 8.27 0.26
CA ARG A 89 -2.53 7.08 -0.45
C ARG A 89 -1.73 5.82 -0.11
N ALA A 90 -0.40 5.91 -0.10
CA ALA A 90 0.46 4.78 0.24
C ALA A 90 0.25 4.30 1.69
N ALA A 91 0.12 5.23 2.64
CA ALA A 91 -0.15 4.90 4.03
C ALA A 91 -1.53 4.26 4.21
N LEU A 92 -2.56 4.81 3.56
CA LEU A 92 -3.93 4.29 3.66
C LEU A 92 -4.07 2.92 3.00
N SER A 93 -3.51 2.72 1.79
CA SER A 93 -3.54 1.43 1.11
C SER A 93 -2.83 0.34 1.91
N LEU A 94 -1.68 0.65 2.52
CA LEU A 94 -0.99 -0.28 3.41
C LEU A 94 -1.86 -0.64 4.62
N HIS A 95 -2.51 0.34 5.25
CA HIS A 95 -3.41 0.06 6.37
C HIS A 95 -4.56 -0.85 5.92
N MET A 96 -5.19 -0.56 4.78
CA MET A 96 -6.27 -1.37 4.22
C MET A 96 -5.85 -2.81 3.87
N LEU A 97 -4.61 -3.03 3.40
CA LEU A 97 -4.08 -4.38 3.16
C LEU A 97 -3.92 -5.20 4.46
N MET A 98 -3.72 -4.50 5.58
CA MET A 98 -3.53 -5.10 6.90
C MET A 98 -4.83 -5.19 7.71
N SER A 99 -5.93 -4.66 7.18
CA SER A 99 -7.23 -4.57 7.83
C SER A 99 -8.28 -5.40 7.13
N SER A 100 -9.31 -5.77 7.87
CA SER A 100 -10.51 -6.39 7.30
C SER A 100 -11.49 -5.33 6.81
N VAL A 101 -12.29 -5.62 5.79
CA VAL A 101 -13.29 -4.67 5.26
C VAL A 101 -14.35 -4.30 6.31
N GLU A 102 -14.62 -5.20 7.26
CA GLU A 102 -15.48 -5.00 8.44
C GLU A 102 -15.01 -3.81 9.31
N GLN A 103 -13.71 -3.51 9.30
CA GLN A 103 -13.09 -2.43 10.07
C GLN A 103 -13.09 -1.09 9.33
N ALA A 104 -13.74 -1.00 8.16
CA ALA A 104 -13.70 0.19 7.31
C ALA A 104 -14.11 1.48 8.02
N ALA A 105 -15.11 1.45 8.90
CA ALA A 105 -15.55 2.64 9.62
C ALA A 105 -14.45 3.26 10.51
N GLU A 106 -13.56 2.43 11.09
CA GLU A 106 -12.45 2.88 11.93
C GLU A 106 -11.35 3.56 11.12
N LEU A 107 -11.18 3.14 9.86
CA LEU A 107 -10.21 3.70 8.92
C LEU A 107 -10.65 5.02 8.31
N MET A 108 -11.97 5.29 8.29
CA MET A 108 -12.59 6.44 7.62
C MET A 108 -12.90 7.60 8.59
N GLY A 109 -12.64 7.41 9.89
CA GLY A 109 -12.72 8.47 10.88
C GLY A 109 -11.61 9.50 10.72
N PRO A 110 -11.77 10.72 11.27
CA PRO A 110 -10.69 11.70 11.29
C PRO A 110 -9.51 11.10 12.06
N GLN A 111 -8.45 10.73 11.32
CA GLN A 111 -7.14 10.43 11.86
C GLN A 111 -6.52 11.76 12.32
N GLU A 112 -7.06 12.35 13.38
CA GLU A 112 -6.26 13.24 14.20
C GLU A 112 -5.10 12.39 14.69
N SER A 113 -3.94 12.50 14.04
CA SER A 113 -2.70 12.02 14.62
C SER A 113 -2.64 12.67 15.99
N GLU A 114 -2.83 11.89 17.06
CA GLU A 114 -2.76 12.43 18.40
C GLU A 114 -1.44 13.21 18.49
N PRO A 115 -1.47 14.50 18.90
CA PRO A 115 -0.27 15.30 18.94
C PRO A 115 0.76 14.58 19.80
N LEU A 116 1.94 14.33 19.23
CA LEU A 116 3.04 13.63 19.88
C LEU A 116 3.24 14.21 21.28
N GLN A 117 2.90 13.43 22.31
CA GLN A 117 3.09 13.86 23.67
C GLN A 117 4.57 13.80 23.98
N LYS A 118 5.15 14.94 24.41
CA LYS A 118 6.50 14.94 24.96
C LYS A 118 6.54 13.98 26.14
N LEU A 119 7.36 12.94 26.03
CA LEU A 119 7.63 12.02 27.13
C LEU A 119 8.09 12.83 28.34
N LYS A 120 7.38 12.71 29.47
CA LYS A 120 7.80 13.33 30.73
C LYS A 120 9.02 12.56 31.24
N PRO A 121 10.23 13.14 31.33
CA PRO A 121 11.44 12.42 31.74
C PRO A 121 11.46 12.02 33.24
N GLY A 122 10.32 12.05 33.93
CA GLY A 122 10.24 11.98 35.39
C GLY A 122 9.86 10.62 35.98
N LEU A 123 9.48 9.63 35.15
CA LEU A 123 9.24 8.28 35.66
C LEU A 123 10.55 7.48 35.54
N LYS A 124 11.13 7.13 36.69
CA LYS A 124 12.22 6.15 36.83
C LYS A 124 11.71 4.75 36.44
N LEU A 125 11.32 4.57 35.18
CA LEU A 125 11.07 3.26 34.62
C LEU A 125 12.43 2.67 34.22
N PRO A 126 12.66 1.37 34.49
CA PRO A 126 13.89 0.73 34.06
C PRO A 126 14.04 0.84 32.53
N PRO A 127 15.26 1.02 32.01
CA PRO A 127 15.48 1.26 30.59
C PRO A 127 14.96 0.06 29.77
N TYR A 128 13.93 0.31 28.96
CA TYR A 128 13.37 -0.67 28.01
C TYR A 128 14.32 -0.94 26.82
N ILE A 129 15.44 -0.22 26.74
CA ILE A 129 16.45 -0.36 25.70
C ILE A 129 17.75 -0.82 26.38
N LYS A 130 18.12 -2.09 26.17
CA LYS A 130 19.45 -2.59 26.47
C LYS A 130 20.35 -2.30 25.27
N LEU A 131 21.19 -1.27 25.37
CA LEU A 131 22.31 -1.08 24.45
C LEU A 131 23.34 -2.18 24.72
N ILE A 132 23.55 -3.07 23.75
CA ILE A 132 24.66 -4.03 23.78
C ILE A 132 25.90 -3.26 23.31
N GLN A 133 26.86 -3.03 24.20
CA GLN A 133 28.16 -2.49 23.84
C GLN A 133 29.04 -3.63 23.30
N GLY A 134 29.64 -3.41 22.14
CA GLY A 134 30.71 -4.24 21.58
C GLY A 134 32.08 -3.72 22.01
#